data_AF-B4HW35-F1
#
_entry.id   AF-B4HW35-F1
#
_cell.length_a   1.000
_cell.length_b   1.000
_cell.length_c   1.000
_cell.angle_alpha   90.00
_cell.angle_beta   90.00
_cell.angle_gamma   90.00
#
_symmetry.space_group_name_H-M   'P 1'
#
loop_
_entity.id
_entity.type
_entity.pdbx_description
1 polymer ?
#
loop_
_entity_poly.entity_id
_entity_poly.type
_entity_poly.pdbx_seq_one_letter_code
_entity_poly.pdbx_strand_id
1 'polypeptide(L)'
;MAGMEVKEKEEQLLLDTLIGLWSQYLQASELKDASVKDHWLWLLLYNLQFLDDKNLQDAWLNSHFNLMPEELCSYLLEQVYQIISEAKRSQESSPTHESGAAG
;
A
#
# COMPACT_ATOMS: atom_id res chain seq x y z
N MET A 1 26.28 -15.15 -8.27
CA MET A 1 26.10 -14.56 -9.61
C MET A 1 24.66 -14.80 -10.07
N ALA A 2 24.20 -16.05 -10.29
CA ALA A 2 22.83 -16.32 -10.78
C ALA A 2 21.66 -15.82 -9.89
N GLY A 3 21.81 -15.78 -8.56
CA GLY A 3 20.73 -15.32 -7.66
C GLY A 3 20.50 -13.80 -7.63
N MET A 4 21.46 -13.00 -8.09
CA MET A 4 21.36 -11.53 -8.10
C MET A 4 20.57 -11.04 -9.32
N GLU A 5 20.82 -11.68 -10.47
CA GLU A 5 20.13 -11.41 -11.74
C GLU A 5 18.63 -11.79 -11.69
N VAL A 6 18.27 -12.82 -10.92
CA VAL A 6 16.85 -13.21 -10.73
C VAL A 6 16.11 -12.17 -9.90
N LYS A 7 16.73 -11.65 -8.84
CA LYS A 7 16.12 -10.65 -7.96
C LYS A 7 15.87 -9.32 -8.69
N GLU A 8 16.85 -8.85 -9.47
CA GLU A 8 16.69 -7.64 -10.30
C GLU A 8 15.58 -7.80 -11.34
N LYS A 9 15.41 -9.00 -11.90
CA LYS A 9 14.37 -9.28 -12.90
C LYS A 9 12.97 -9.34 -12.29
N GLU A 10 12.84 -9.91 -11.10
CA GLU A 10 11.59 -9.92 -10.33
C GLU A 10 11.19 -8.51 -9.89
N GLU A 11 12.16 -7.70 -9.46
CA GLU A 11 11.96 -6.29 -9.11
C GLU A 11 11.51 -5.49 -10.34
N GLN A 12 12.16 -5.68 -11.49
CA GLN A 12 11.74 -5.03 -12.74
C GLN A 12 10.32 -5.43 -13.16
N LEU A 13 9.97 -6.71 -13.03
CA LEU A 13 8.61 -7.19 -13.34
C LEU A 13 7.57 -6.55 -12.41
N LEU A 14 7.88 -6.40 -11.12
CA LEU A 14 7.01 -5.74 -10.16
C LEU A 14 6.81 -4.26 -10.52
N LEU A 15 7.88 -3.55 -10.86
CA LEU A 15 7.81 -2.15 -11.31
C LEU A 15 6.93 -2.00 -12.56
N ASP A 16 7.18 -2.82 -13.58
CA ASP A 16 6.39 -2.83 -14.82
C ASP A 16 4.90 -3.09 -14.54
N THR A 17 4.62 -4.02 -13.62
CA THR A 17 3.25 -4.33 -13.17
C THR A 17 2.60 -3.14 -12.49
N LEU A 18 3.31 -2.47 -11.57
CA LEU A 18 2.80 -1.29 -10.85
C LEU A 18 2.48 -0.14 -11.79
N ILE A 19 3.32 0.11 -12.79
CA ILE A 19 3.08 1.14 -13.81
C ILE A 19 1.85 0.81 -14.63
N GLY A 20 1.71 -0.46 -15.04
CA GLY A 20 0.53 -0.94 -15.74
C GLY A 20 -0.74 -0.70 -14.94
N LEU A 21 -0.75 -1.09 -13.66
CA LEU A 21 -1.89 -0.91 -12.76
C LEU A 21 -2.21 0.58 -12.52
N TRP A 22 -1.19 1.43 -12.37
CA TRP A 22 -1.39 2.87 -12.22
C TRP A 22 -2.03 3.50 -13.46
N SER A 23 -1.57 3.13 -14.65
CA SER A 23 -2.17 3.57 -15.91
C SER A 23 -3.63 3.15 -16.03
N GLN A 24 -3.96 1.90 -15.67
CA GLN A 24 -5.34 1.42 -15.64
C GLN A 24 -6.21 2.17 -14.63
N TYR A 25 -5.67 2.47 -13.44
CA TYR A 25 -6.37 3.27 -12.44
C TYR A 25 -6.69 4.68 -12.96
N LEU A 26 -5.72 5.37 -13.57
CA LEU A 26 -5.92 6.71 -14.13
C LEU A 26 -6.98 6.69 -15.26
N GLN A 27 -6.91 5.72 -16.16
CA GLN A 27 -7.92 5.55 -17.22
C GLN A 27 -9.31 5.25 -16.64
N ALA A 28 -9.41 4.39 -15.63
CA ALA A 28 -10.67 4.09 -14.96
C ALA A 28 -11.22 5.30 -14.19
N SER A 29 -10.37 6.21 -13.74
CA SER A 29 -10.80 7.45 -13.08
C SER A 29 -11.51 8.43 -14.02
N GLU A 30 -11.31 8.33 -15.34
CA GLU A 30 -12.09 9.09 -16.32
C GLU A 30 -13.50 8.50 -16.54
N LEU A 31 -13.69 7.24 -16.17
CA LEU A 31 -14.97 6.54 -16.26
C LEU A 31 -15.80 6.81 -14.99
N LYS A 32 -17.13 6.83 -15.13
CA LYS A 32 -18.04 7.02 -13.98
C LYS A 32 -18.21 5.77 -13.10
N ASP A 33 -17.53 4.67 -13.44
CA ASP A 33 -17.65 3.41 -12.71
C ASP A 33 -16.63 3.33 -11.57
N ALA A 34 -17.08 3.70 -10.37
CA ALA A 34 -16.25 3.65 -9.16
C ALA A 34 -15.74 2.23 -8.85
N SER A 35 -16.48 1.17 -9.20
CA SER A 35 -16.10 -0.20 -8.87
C SER A 35 -14.84 -0.67 -9.61
N VAL A 36 -14.71 -0.26 -10.88
CA VAL A 36 -13.53 -0.57 -11.71
C VAL A 36 -12.33 0.22 -11.24
N LYS A 37 -12.53 1.51 -10.92
CA LYS A 37 -11.48 2.36 -10.36
C LYS A 37 -10.93 1.79 -9.05
N ASP A 38 -11.82 1.40 -8.14
CA ASP A 38 -11.44 0.82 -6.86
C ASP A 38 -10.71 -0.51 -7.04
N HIS A 39 -11.15 -1.36 -7.98
CA HIS A 39 -10.47 -2.62 -8.28
C HIS A 39 -9.00 -2.43 -8.67
N TRP A 40 -8.70 -1.50 -9.58
CA TRP A 40 -7.32 -1.20 -9.98
C TRP A 40 -6.50 -0.63 -8.83
N LEU A 41 -7.11 0.21 -8.01
CA LEU A 41 -6.47 0.74 -6.82
C LEU A 41 -6.09 -0.37 -5.84
N TRP A 42 -7.00 -1.30 -5.54
CA TRP A 42 -6.73 -2.43 -4.65
C TRP A 42 -5.58 -3.31 -5.16
N LEU A 43 -5.55 -3.61 -6.46
CA LEU A 43 -4.44 -4.34 -7.07
C LEU A 43 -3.12 -3.59 -6.95
N LEU A 44 -3.13 -2.27 -7.18
CA LEU A 44 -1.94 -1.45 -7.06
C LEU A 44 -1.39 -1.47 -5.62
N LEU A 45 -2.25 -1.23 -4.63
CA LEU A 45 -1.88 -1.24 -3.21
C LEU A 45 -1.37 -2.62 -2.76
N TYR A 46 -2.00 -3.70 -3.24
CA TYR A 46 -1.53 -5.05 -2.97
C TYR A 46 -0.13 -5.31 -3.55
N ASN A 47 0.18 -4.82 -4.74
CA ASN A 47 1.51 -5.02 -5.32
C ASN A 47 2.58 -4.12 -4.67
N LEU A 48 2.20 -2.91 -4.22
CA LEU A 48 3.07 -1.98 -3.50
C LEU A 48 3.69 -2.59 -2.24
N GLN A 49 3.02 -3.54 -1.59
CA GLN A 49 3.54 -4.19 -0.37
C GLN A 49 4.82 -5.00 -0.60
N PHE A 50 5.13 -5.37 -1.86
CA PHE A 50 6.30 -6.17 -2.21
C PHE A 50 7.51 -5.31 -2.61
N LEU A 51 7.35 -3.99 -2.72
CA LEU A 51 8.47 -3.08 -2.92
C LEU A 51 9.31 -2.99 -1.64
N ASP A 52 10.63 -2.99 -1.81
CA ASP A 52 11.55 -2.73 -0.70
C ASP A 52 11.75 -1.22 -0.48
N ASP A 53 12.26 -0.86 0.70
CA ASP A 53 12.48 0.53 1.10
C ASP A 53 13.40 1.30 0.14
N LYS A 54 14.27 0.59 -0.59
CA LYS A 54 15.20 1.21 -1.55
C LYS A 54 14.47 1.67 -2.81
N ASN A 55 13.60 0.83 -3.35
CA ASN A 55 12.80 1.18 -4.51
C ASN A 55 11.78 2.28 -4.17
N LEU A 56 11.21 2.28 -2.95
CA LEU A 56 10.36 3.39 -2.47
C LEU A 56 11.06 4.76 -2.48
N GLN A 57 12.37 4.77 -2.24
CA GLN A 57 13.19 6.00 -2.30
C GLN A 57 13.64 6.36 -3.71
N ASP A 58 13.32 5.55 -4.72
CA ASP A 58 13.67 5.85 -6.10
C ASP A 58 12.90 7.08 -6.59
N ALA A 59 13.64 8.08 -7.05
CA ALA A 59 13.10 9.31 -7.61
C ALA A 59 12.19 9.04 -8.82
N TRP A 60 12.44 7.96 -9.56
CA TRP A 60 11.65 7.58 -10.72
C TRP A 60 10.25 7.07 -10.35
N LEU A 61 10.15 6.22 -9.33
CA LEU A 61 8.86 5.77 -8.78
C LEU A 61 8.07 6.96 -8.23
N ASN A 62 8.72 7.81 -7.43
CA ASN A 62 8.10 9.02 -6.89
C ASN A 62 7.60 9.96 -8.00
N SER A 63 8.29 10.04 -9.15
CA SER A 63 7.85 10.84 -10.29
C SER A 63 6.63 10.26 -11.03
N HIS A 64 6.48 8.93 -11.09
CA HIS A 64 5.34 8.27 -11.75
C HIS A 64 4.05 8.37 -10.94
N PHE A 65 4.16 8.39 -9.61
CA PHE A 65 3.02 8.55 -8.70
C PHE A 65 2.79 10.00 -8.27
N ASN A 66 3.57 10.96 -8.77
CA ASN A 66 3.52 12.37 -8.35
C ASN A 66 2.19 13.08 -8.70
N LEU A 67 1.39 12.48 -9.58
CA LEU A 67 0.04 12.93 -9.93
C LEU A 67 -1.04 12.15 -9.17
N MET A 68 -0.75 11.74 -7.93
CA MET A 68 -1.75 11.08 -7.10
C MET A 68 -2.97 12.00 -6.90
N PRO A 69 -4.19 11.56 -7.27
CA PRO A 69 -5.39 12.34 -7.03
C PRO A 69 -5.57 12.63 -5.54
N GLU A 70 -6.04 13.82 -5.20
CA GLU A 70 -6.25 14.24 -3.80
C GLU A 70 -7.22 13.32 -3.06
N GLU A 71 -8.22 12.79 -3.77
CA GLU A 71 -9.17 11.83 -3.24
C GLU A 71 -8.47 10.53 -2.81
N LEU A 72 -7.46 10.10 -3.56
CA LEU A 72 -6.68 8.92 -3.21
C LEU A 72 -5.79 9.18 -1.99
N CYS A 73 -5.14 10.34 -1.92
CA CYS A 73 -4.38 10.75 -0.73
C CYS A 73 -5.27 10.76 0.52
N SER A 74 -6.48 11.33 0.40
CA SER A 74 -7.45 11.39 1.50
C SER A 74 -7.90 9.99 1.94
N TYR A 75 -8.20 9.13 0.98
CA TYR A 75 -8.57 7.73 1.23
C TYR A 75 -7.45 7.00 1.99
N LEU A 76 -6.20 7.08 1.52
CA LEU A 76 -5.07 6.41 2.17
C LEU A 76 -4.82 6.92 3.59
N LEU A 77 -4.92 8.23 3.80
CA LEU A 77 -4.79 8.82 5.15
C LEU A 77 -5.88 8.30 6.09
N GLU A 78 -7.11 8.19 5.60
CA GLU A 78 -8.22 7.63 6.38
C GLU A 78 -7.97 6.15 6.72
N GLN A 79 -7.52 5.34 5.76
CA GLN A 79 -7.17 3.94 6.00
C GLN A 79 -6.08 3.79 7.07
N VAL A 80 -5.01 4.59 6.97
CA VAL A 80 -3.92 4.59 7.97
C VAL A 80 -4.46 4.97 9.36
N TYR A 81 -5.33 5.98 9.44
CA TYR A 81 -5.93 6.39 10.70
C TYR A 81 -6.78 5.28 11.33
N GLN A 82 -7.58 4.56 10.52
CA GLN A 82 -8.38 3.45 11.00
C GLN A 82 -7.50 2.31 11.54
N ILE A 83 -6.46 1.92 10.80
CA ILE A 83 -5.50 0.88 11.22
C ILE A 83 -4.85 1.25 12.55
N ILE A 84 -4.36 2.49 12.70
CA ILE A 84 -3.73 2.95 13.95
C ILE A 84 -4.74 2.93 15.11
N SER A 85 -5.97 3.38 14.86
CA SER A 85 -7.02 3.45 15.87
C SER A 85 -7.44 2.07 16.36
N GLU A 86 -7.57 1.11 15.44
CA GLU A 86 -7.88 -0.29 15.75
C GLU A 86 -6.73 -0.98 16.49
N ALA A 87 -5.48 -0.73 16.08
CA ALA A 87 -4.31 -1.25 16.77
C ALA A 87 -4.23 -0.75 18.23
N LYS A 88 -4.49 0.54 18.46
CA LYS A 88 -4.56 1.12 19.82
C LYS A 88 -5.66 0.49 20.66
N ARG A 89 -6.87 0.35 20.12
CA ARG A 89 -7.99 -0.31 20.80
C ARG A 89 -7.69 -1.77 21.15
N SER A 90 -6.98 -2.48 20.28
CA SER A 90 -6.58 -3.88 20.49
C SER A 90 -5.51 -4.04 21.57
N GLN A 91 -4.66 -3.02 21.77
CA GLN A 91 -3.71 -2.97 22.88
C GLN A 91 -4.41 -2.68 24.22
N GLU A 92 -5.40 -1.79 24.23
CA GLU A 92 -6.18 -1.43 25.43
C GLU A 92 -7.15 -2.54 25.87
N SER A 93 -7.61 -3.40 24.95
CA SER A 93 -8.52 -4.51 25.25
C SER A 93 -7.84 -5.78 25.74
N SER A 94 -6.50 -5.80 25.84
CA SER A 94 -5.77 -6.88 26.49
C SER A 94 -5.94 -6.76 28.00
N PRO A 95 -6.61 -7.70 28.69
CA PRO A 95 -6.76 -7.62 30.13
C PRO A 95 -5.37 -7.74 30.74
N THR A 96 -4.91 -6.65 31.37
CA THR A 96 -3.82 -6.72 32.33
C THR A 96 -4.30 -7.68 33.40
N HIS A 97 -3.83 -8.92 33.36
CA HIS A 97 -4.04 -9.87 34.44
C HIS A 97 -3.23 -9.37 35.63
N GLU A 98 -3.77 -8.39 36.35
CA GLU A 98 -3.34 -8.06 37.70
C GLU A 98 -3.52 -9.34 38.51
N SER A 99 -2.43 -10.09 38.65
CA SER A 99 -2.32 -11.16 39.64
C SER A 99 -2.30 -10.52 41.03
N GLY A 100 -3.46 -10.02 41.45
CA GLY A 100 -3.75 -9.73 42.84
C GLY A 100 -3.92 -11.05 43.58
N ALA A 101 -2.82 -11.59 44.09
CA ALA A 101 -2.84 -12.57 45.18
C ALA A 101 -2.31 -11.87 46.43
N ALA A 102 -3.21 -11.14 47.09
CA ALA A 102 -3.11 -10.83 48.51
C ALA A 102 -3.88 -11.93 49.27
N GLY A 103 -3.26 -12.53 50.28
CA GLY A 103 -3.88 -13.49 51.19
C GLY A 103 -2.98 -14.66 51.53
#